data_AF-A0A126JI00-F1
#
_entry.id   AF-A0A126JI00-F1
#
_cell.length_a   1.000
_cell.length_b   1.000
_cell.length_c   1.000
_cell.angle_alpha   90.00
_cell.angle_beta   90.00
_cell.angle_gamma   90.00
#
_symmetry.space_group_name_H-M   'P 1'
#
loop_
_entity.id
_entity.type
_entity.pdbx_description
1 polymer ?
#
loop_
_entity_poly.entity_id
_entity_poly.type
_entity_poly.pdbx_seq_one_letter_code
_entity_poly.pdbx_strand_id
1 'polypeptide(L)'
;MTTKSKIVYHNPITEQDMTKSEYSLFVKALQFQKKYFQDIEDVILMNVSEEARKFIPETSVNFYEWKFNVVDKNDNFTGECSGFWKVINIVPSRINNRILLHEMIHAYESMLSDYKIEHEYLIVKLYQKLLSKIPNIIEIIEVDIDRDNREHTVFFLLKSLDIDLELRLPIGSIYGYGREELYKK
;
A
#
# COMPACT_ATOMS: atom_id res chain seq x y z
N MET A 1 16.31 -14.05 34.42
CA MET A 1 15.81 -12.67 34.33
C MET A 1 15.09 -12.54 33.00
N THR A 2 13.77 -12.49 33.02
CA THR A 2 12.92 -12.34 31.82
C THR A 2 12.80 -10.86 31.49
N THR A 3 13.45 -10.43 30.41
CA THR A 3 13.28 -9.10 29.83
C THR A 3 11.86 -8.98 29.30
N LYS A 4 10.99 -8.30 30.06
CA LYS A 4 9.68 -7.86 29.57
C LYS A 4 9.92 -6.92 28.40
N SER A 5 9.57 -7.34 27.20
CA SER A 5 9.47 -6.45 26.04
C SER A 5 8.46 -5.36 26.40
N LYS A 6 8.92 -4.11 26.51
CA LYS A 6 8.01 -2.97 26.60
C LYS A 6 7.33 -2.86 25.25
N ILE A 7 6.04 -3.17 25.21
CA ILE A 7 5.17 -2.78 24.10
C ILE A 7 5.20 -1.25 24.06
N VAL A 8 5.83 -0.69 23.04
CA VAL A 8 5.84 0.75 22.79
C VAL A 8 4.55 1.05 22.05
N TYR A 9 3.57 1.62 22.75
CA TYR A 9 2.41 2.20 22.10
C TYR A 9 2.86 3.49 21.42
N HIS A 10 2.84 3.52 20.09
CA HIS A 10 2.99 4.77 19.34
C HIS A 10 1.69 5.56 19.51
N ASN A 11 1.76 6.75 20.11
CA ASN A 11 0.63 7.67 20.10
C ASN A 11 0.27 8.02 18.65
N PRO A 12 -1.02 8.18 18.30
CA PRO A 12 -1.43 8.60 16.97
C PRO A 12 -0.79 9.95 16.63
N ILE A 13 -0.31 10.08 15.39
CA ILE A 13 0.40 11.28 14.92
C ILE A 13 -0.59 12.45 14.83
N THR A 14 -0.23 13.60 15.39
CA THR A 14 -1.04 14.81 15.34
C THR A 14 -0.51 15.81 14.32
N GLU A 15 -1.32 16.79 13.91
CA GLU A 15 -0.92 17.86 12.97
C GLU A 15 0.34 18.63 13.44
N GLN A 16 0.54 18.72 14.77
CA GLN A 16 1.68 19.43 15.36
C GLN A 16 3.01 18.67 15.20
N ASP A 17 2.96 17.38 14.84
CA ASP A 17 4.12 16.51 14.69
C ASP A 17 4.71 16.52 13.26
N MET A 18 4.11 17.28 12.34
CA MET A 18 4.42 17.22 10.90
C MET A 18 4.64 18.62 10.30
N THR A 19 5.52 18.69 9.30
CA THR A 19 5.54 19.85 8.40
C THR A 19 4.24 19.91 7.58
N LYS A 20 3.92 21.08 7.02
CA LYS A 20 2.72 21.25 6.18
C LYS A 20 2.66 20.27 5.00
N SER A 21 3.81 19.96 4.40
CA SER A 21 3.89 19.04 3.26
C SER A 21 3.66 17.59 3.70
N GLU A 22 4.20 17.20 4.84
CA GLU A 22 4.01 15.87 5.45
C GLU A 22 2.56 15.65 5.87
N TYR A 23 1.95 16.64 6.52
CA TYR A 23 0.53 16.60 6.87
C TYR A 23 -0.35 16.49 5.62
N SER A 24 -0.01 17.21 4.55
CA SER A 24 -0.72 17.10 3.27
C SER A 24 -0.60 15.70 2.66
N LEU A 25 0.56 15.04 2.76
CA LEU A 25 0.74 13.66 2.31
C LEU A 25 -0.09 12.69 3.15
N PHE A 26 -0.05 12.83 4.47
CA PHE A 26 -0.83 12.01 5.40
C PHE A 26 -2.34 12.11 5.12
N VAL A 27 -2.88 13.33 5.04
CA VAL A 27 -4.31 13.56 4.71
C VAL A 27 -4.65 12.96 3.35
N LYS A 28 -3.76 13.07 2.37
CA LYS A 28 -3.96 12.46 1.06
C LYS A 28 -3.99 10.94 1.11
N ALA A 29 -3.11 10.34 1.91
CA ALA A 29 -3.08 8.89 2.13
C ALA A 29 -4.37 8.39 2.79
N LEU A 30 -4.92 9.12 3.77
CA LEU A 30 -6.22 8.77 4.37
C LEU A 30 -7.37 8.82 3.36
N GLN A 31 -7.37 9.80 2.45
CA GLN A 31 -8.35 9.87 1.36
C GLN A 31 -8.22 8.67 0.40
N PHE A 32 -6.99 8.28 0.08
CA PHE A 32 -6.71 7.15 -0.79
C PHE A 32 -7.02 5.81 -0.13
N GLN A 33 -6.74 5.64 1.17
CA GLN A 33 -7.13 4.47 1.95
C GLN A 33 -8.63 4.20 1.78
N LYS A 34 -9.46 5.20 2.09
CA LYS A 34 -10.92 5.09 1.98
C LYS A 34 -11.39 4.81 0.56
N LYS A 35 -10.71 5.37 -0.44
CA LYS A 35 -11.17 5.28 -1.84
C LYS A 35 -10.72 4.01 -2.55
N TYR A 36 -9.48 3.58 -2.34
CA TYR A 36 -8.83 2.55 -3.14
C TYR A 36 -8.42 1.31 -2.35
N PHE A 37 -8.42 1.37 -1.01
CA PHE A 37 -7.93 0.27 -0.17
C PHE A 37 -8.98 -0.22 0.85
N GLN A 38 -10.22 0.26 0.75
CA GLN A 38 -11.30 -0.16 1.65
C GLN A 38 -11.56 -1.67 1.60
N ASP A 39 -11.35 -2.29 0.45
CA ASP A 39 -11.44 -3.74 0.26
C ASP A 39 -10.52 -4.53 1.19
N ILE A 40 -9.37 -3.97 1.56
CA ILE A 40 -8.43 -4.61 2.48
C ILE A 40 -8.99 -4.64 3.90
N GLU A 41 -9.48 -3.51 4.39
CA GLU A 41 -10.14 -3.42 5.70
C GLU A 41 -11.37 -4.34 5.77
N ASP A 42 -12.19 -4.33 4.72
CA ASP A 42 -13.41 -5.14 4.65
C ASP A 42 -13.10 -6.64 4.75
N VAL A 43 -12.03 -7.10 4.10
CA VAL A 43 -11.58 -8.50 4.18
C VAL A 43 -11.05 -8.83 5.57
N ILE A 44 -10.23 -7.97 6.16
CA ILE A 44 -9.65 -8.23 7.48
C ILE A 44 -10.74 -8.29 8.56
N LEU A 45 -11.81 -7.53 8.38
CA LEU A 45 -12.95 -7.51 9.30
C LEU A 45 -14.05 -8.52 8.95
N MET A 46 -13.89 -9.34 7.90
CA MET A 46 -14.97 -10.21 7.40
C MET A 46 -15.41 -11.29 8.41
N ASN A 47 -14.47 -11.77 9.23
CA ASN A 47 -14.71 -12.84 10.21
C ASN A 47 -14.82 -12.34 11.66
N VAL A 48 -14.86 -11.02 11.85
CA VAL A 48 -14.92 -10.40 13.17
C VAL A 48 -16.37 -10.08 13.50
N SER A 49 -16.91 -10.66 14.58
CA SER A 49 -18.26 -10.34 15.06
C SER A 49 -18.38 -8.86 15.44
N GLU A 50 -19.58 -8.28 15.36
CA GLU A 50 -19.79 -6.87 15.71
C GLU A 50 -19.36 -6.55 17.15
N GLU A 51 -19.50 -7.50 18.07
CA GLU A 51 -19.02 -7.38 19.45
C GLU A 51 -17.49 -7.39 19.53
N ALA A 52 -16.83 -8.25 18.75
CA ALA A 52 -15.37 -8.34 18.71
C ALA A 52 -14.74 -7.12 18.00
N ARG A 53 -15.43 -6.52 17.03
CA ARG A 53 -14.98 -5.28 16.33
C ARG A 53 -14.74 -4.12 17.29
N LYS A 54 -15.45 -4.06 18.42
CA LYS A 54 -15.26 -3.02 19.46
C LYS A 54 -13.93 -3.14 20.20
N PHE A 55 -13.28 -4.30 20.11
CA PHE A 55 -12.00 -4.59 20.78
C PHE A 55 -10.84 -4.71 19.80
N ILE A 56 -11.11 -4.77 18.48
CA ILE A 56 -10.07 -4.57 17.48
C ILE A 56 -9.71 -3.09 17.50
N PRO A 57 -8.45 -2.73 17.76
CA PRO A 57 -8.02 -1.35 17.58
C PRO A 57 -8.39 -0.91 16.17
N GLU A 58 -9.08 0.22 16.03
CA GLU A 58 -9.33 0.85 14.71
C GLU A 58 -8.03 0.92 13.87
N THR A 59 -6.88 0.90 14.54
CA THR A 59 -5.49 0.98 14.04
C THR A 59 -4.90 -0.25 13.35
N SER A 60 -5.58 -1.40 13.32
CA SER A 60 -4.92 -2.64 12.86
C SER A 60 -4.45 -2.63 11.39
N VAL A 61 -5.07 -1.82 10.52
CA VAL A 61 -4.75 -1.79 9.08
C VAL A 61 -4.98 -0.39 8.48
N ASN A 62 -4.51 0.64 9.17
CA ASN A 62 -4.68 2.02 8.72
C ASN A 62 -3.40 2.85 8.81
N PHE A 63 -3.43 4.03 8.21
CA PHE A 63 -2.28 4.93 8.18
C PHE A 63 -2.13 5.85 9.40
N TYR A 64 -2.99 5.78 10.43
CA TYR A 64 -2.86 6.67 11.60
C TYR A 64 -1.61 6.39 12.44
N GLU A 65 -1.04 5.19 12.33
CA GLU A 65 0.23 4.82 12.94
C GLU A 65 1.44 4.97 11.98
N TRP A 66 1.22 5.49 10.77
CA TRP A 66 2.25 5.61 9.73
C TRP A 66 2.75 7.04 9.58
N LYS A 67 4.08 7.20 9.53
CA LYS A 67 4.73 8.50 9.29
C LYS A 67 4.89 8.75 7.80
N PHE A 68 4.47 9.92 7.35
CA PHE A 68 4.66 10.38 5.97
C PHE A 68 5.68 11.51 5.98
N ASN A 69 6.89 11.22 5.52
CA ASN A 69 7.99 12.18 5.57
C ASN A 69 8.28 12.76 4.18
N VAL A 70 8.64 14.04 4.17
CA VAL A 70 9.20 14.70 2.98
C VAL A 70 10.70 14.81 3.19
N VAL A 71 11.47 13.97 2.50
CA VAL A 71 12.91 13.84 2.74
C VAL A 71 13.73 14.57 1.69
N ASP A 72 14.85 15.17 2.12
CA ASP A 72 15.84 15.76 1.22
C ASP A 72 16.86 14.67 0.83
N LYS A 73 16.57 13.95 -0.25
CA LYS A 73 17.43 12.94 -0.88
C LYS A 73 17.67 13.34 -2.34
N ASN A 74 18.70 12.76 -2.97
CA ASN A 74 19.04 13.05 -4.36
C ASN A 74 17.92 12.62 -5.34
N ASP A 75 17.97 13.11 -6.57
CA ASP A 75 16.94 12.89 -7.60
C ASP A 75 16.78 11.42 -8.06
N ASN A 76 17.71 10.54 -7.66
CA ASN A 76 17.62 9.10 -7.93
C ASN A 76 16.70 8.38 -6.93
N PHE A 77 16.28 9.06 -5.87
CA PHE A 77 15.30 8.56 -4.91
C PHE A 77 13.90 9.05 -5.29
N THR A 78 12.94 8.13 -5.46
CA THR A 78 11.55 8.47 -5.80
C THR A 78 10.66 8.42 -4.56
N GLY A 79 10.65 7.28 -3.89
CA GLY A 79 9.88 6.99 -2.69
C GLY A 79 10.47 5.76 -2.02
N GLU A 80 10.17 5.58 -0.74
CA GLU A 80 10.55 4.39 0.02
C GLU A 80 9.54 4.15 1.13
N CYS A 81 8.99 2.94 1.16
CA CYS A 81 8.19 2.44 2.24
C CYS A 81 9.01 1.47 3.10
N SER A 82 8.98 1.69 4.40
CA SER A 82 9.55 0.75 5.38
C SER A 82 8.47 0.30 6.35
N GLY A 83 7.98 -0.91 6.15
CA GLY A 83 6.99 -1.57 6.99
C GLY A 83 7.38 -1.67 8.46
N PHE A 84 8.63 -2.08 8.73
CA PHE A 84 9.17 -2.21 10.08
C PHE A 84 9.11 -0.90 10.88
N TRP A 85 9.37 0.22 10.22
CA TRP A 85 9.35 1.56 10.83
C TRP A 85 8.01 2.29 10.66
N LYS A 86 7.04 1.70 9.95
CA LYS A 86 5.78 2.31 9.53
C LYS A 86 5.98 3.70 8.93
N VAL A 87 6.88 3.82 7.96
CA VAL A 87 7.26 5.10 7.35
C VAL A 87 7.15 5.02 5.84
N ILE A 88 6.59 6.08 5.24
CA ILE A 88 6.67 6.38 3.81
C ILE A 88 7.47 7.67 3.64
N ASN A 89 8.57 7.60 2.90
CA ASN A 89 9.43 8.73 2.57
C ASN A 89 9.25 9.10 1.09
N ILE A 90 9.02 10.37 0.77
CA ILE A 90 8.93 10.86 -0.62
C ILE A 90 9.77 12.13 -0.74
N VAL A 91 10.51 12.29 -1.85
CA VAL A 91 11.24 13.56 -2.10
C VAL A 91 10.28 14.64 -2.62
N PRO A 92 10.51 15.93 -2.27
CA PRO A 92 9.63 17.03 -2.67
C PRO A 92 9.35 17.09 -4.18
N SER A 93 10.38 16.87 -5.01
CA SER A 93 10.30 16.94 -6.48
C SER A 93 9.44 15.84 -7.11
N ARG A 94 9.09 14.81 -6.34
CA ARG A 94 8.35 13.63 -6.80
C ARG A 94 7.03 13.44 -6.08
N ILE A 95 6.59 14.38 -5.23
CA ILE A 95 5.27 14.32 -4.59
C ILE A 95 4.19 14.32 -5.68
N ASN A 96 3.61 13.15 -5.93
CA ASN A 96 2.46 12.98 -6.80
C ASN A 96 1.61 11.80 -6.34
N ASN A 97 0.38 11.73 -6.83
CA ASN A 97 -0.57 10.71 -6.45
C ASN A 97 -0.08 9.29 -6.75
N ARG A 98 0.64 9.09 -7.86
CA ARG A 98 1.08 7.76 -8.31
C ARG A 98 2.14 7.19 -7.38
N ILE A 99 3.13 8.00 -7.02
CA ILE A 99 4.20 7.60 -6.09
C ILE A 99 3.61 7.32 -4.71
N LEU A 100 2.73 8.19 -4.21
CA LEU A 100 2.07 7.94 -2.92
C LEU A 100 1.27 6.63 -2.93
N LEU A 101 0.47 6.38 -3.97
CA LEU A 101 -0.31 5.15 -4.10
C LEU A 101 0.58 3.91 -4.14
N HIS A 102 1.70 3.97 -4.86
CA HIS A 102 2.69 2.91 -4.92
C HIS A 102 3.27 2.59 -3.52
N GLU A 103 3.75 3.62 -2.79
CA GLU A 103 4.26 3.41 -1.43
C GLU A 103 3.19 2.91 -0.46
N MET A 104 1.94 3.33 -0.64
CA MET A 104 0.82 2.82 0.16
C MET A 104 0.57 1.33 -0.08
N ILE A 105 0.78 0.81 -1.30
CA ILE A 105 0.65 -0.64 -1.56
C ILE A 105 1.72 -1.41 -0.77
N HIS A 106 2.98 -0.95 -0.78
CA HIS A 106 4.03 -1.54 0.06
C HIS A 106 3.67 -1.51 1.55
N ALA A 107 3.07 -0.41 2.00
CA ALA A 107 2.63 -0.30 3.38
C ALA A 107 1.57 -1.35 3.71
N TYR A 108 0.58 -1.55 2.84
CA TYR A 108 -0.42 -2.59 3.01
C TYR A 108 0.14 -4.00 2.92
N GLU A 109 1.13 -4.28 2.07
CA GLU A 109 1.83 -5.56 2.08
C GLU A 109 2.45 -5.84 3.45
N SER A 110 3.06 -4.83 4.06
CA SER A 110 3.61 -4.96 5.40
C SER A 110 2.54 -5.11 6.47
N MET A 111 1.39 -4.44 6.36
CA MET A 111 0.30 -4.64 7.33
C MET A 111 -0.31 -6.04 7.19
N LEU A 112 -0.44 -6.54 5.95
CA LEU A 112 -1.02 -7.83 5.62
C LEU A 112 -0.13 -9.02 5.96
N SER A 113 1.15 -8.81 6.33
CA SER A 113 2.04 -9.91 6.73
C SER A 113 1.53 -10.68 7.95
N ASP A 114 0.74 -10.01 8.81
CA ASP A 114 0.11 -10.60 9.99
C ASP A 114 -1.24 -11.28 9.67
N TYR A 115 -1.78 -11.07 8.47
CA TYR A 115 -3.11 -11.52 8.02
C TYR A 115 -3.00 -12.43 6.78
N LYS A 116 -2.31 -13.56 6.91
CA LYS A 116 -1.94 -14.41 5.77
C LYS A 116 -3.13 -14.93 4.96
N ILE A 117 -4.19 -15.38 5.64
CA ILE A 117 -5.37 -15.96 4.98
C ILE A 117 -6.15 -14.87 4.24
N GLU A 118 -6.33 -13.72 4.89
CA GLU A 118 -6.97 -12.53 4.34
C GLU A 118 -6.19 -12.02 3.12
N HIS A 119 -4.86 -12.01 3.19
CA HIS A 119 -3.98 -11.61 2.11
C HIS A 119 -4.12 -12.53 0.88
N GLU A 120 -4.11 -13.85 1.08
CA GLU A 120 -4.35 -14.83 0.00
C GLU A 120 -5.75 -14.65 -0.61
N TYR A 121 -6.77 -14.44 0.23
CA TYR A 121 -8.13 -14.18 -0.23
C TYR A 121 -8.23 -12.88 -1.03
N LEU A 122 -7.56 -11.80 -0.61
CA LEU A 122 -7.48 -10.53 -1.34
C LEU A 122 -6.88 -10.74 -2.73
N ILE A 123 -5.79 -11.50 -2.85
CA ILE A 123 -5.17 -11.83 -4.14
C ILE A 123 -6.18 -12.51 -5.07
N VAL A 124 -6.90 -13.53 -4.58
CA VAL A 124 -7.92 -14.25 -5.36
C VAL A 124 -9.04 -13.30 -5.82
N LYS A 125 -9.52 -12.44 -4.92
CA LYS A 125 -10.59 -11.47 -5.22
C LYS A 125 -10.16 -10.42 -6.25
N LEU A 126 -8.95 -9.88 -6.10
CA LEU A 126 -8.36 -8.94 -7.06
C LEU A 126 -8.17 -9.61 -8.42
N TYR A 127 -7.62 -10.82 -8.45
CA TYR A 127 -7.44 -11.58 -9.69
C TYR A 127 -8.78 -11.81 -10.40
N GLN A 128 -9.82 -12.28 -9.70
CA GLN A 128 -11.16 -12.46 -10.28
C GLN A 128 -11.73 -11.15 -10.83
N LYS A 129 -11.57 -10.04 -10.10
CA LYS A 129 -12.02 -8.71 -10.53
C LYS A 129 -11.31 -8.29 -11.83
N LEU A 130 -10.00 -8.50 -11.90
CA LEU A 130 -9.14 -8.08 -13.02
C LEU A 130 -9.25 -8.98 -14.23
N LEU A 131 -9.48 -10.29 -14.06
CA LEU A 131 -9.63 -11.25 -15.15
C LEU A 131 -10.71 -10.85 -16.15
N SER A 132 -11.80 -10.24 -15.68
CA SER A 132 -12.88 -9.73 -16.53
C SER A 132 -12.55 -8.43 -17.29
N LYS A 133 -11.46 -7.74 -16.92
CA LYS A 133 -11.10 -6.39 -17.40
C LYS A 133 -9.77 -6.35 -18.15
N ILE A 134 -8.86 -7.28 -17.88
CA ILE A 134 -7.52 -7.36 -18.45
C ILE A 134 -7.36 -8.77 -19.07
N PRO A 135 -7.60 -8.92 -20.38
CA PRO A 135 -7.63 -10.24 -21.03
C PRO A 135 -6.33 -11.06 -20.89
N ASN A 136 -5.18 -10.40 -20.80
CA ASN A 136 -3.85 -11.01 -20.70
C ASN A 136 -3.27 -10.95 -19.28
N ILE A 137 -4.11 -10.90 -18.24
CA ILE A 137 -3.66 -10.77 -16.84
C ILE A 137 -2.72 -11.91 -16.40
N ILE A 138 -2.94 -13.14 -16.87
CA ILE A 138 -2.07 -14.28 -16.57
C ILE A 138 -0.67 -14.04 -17.12
N GLU A 139 -0.56 -13.63 -18.40
CA GLU A 139 0.73 -13.33 -19.03
C GLU A 139 1.47 -12.20 -18.30
N ILE A 140 0.74 -11.18 -17.82
CA ILE A 140 1.34 -10.09 -17.04
C ILE A 140 1.92 -10.61 -15.72
N ILE A 141 1.17 -11.47 -15.01
CA ILE A 141 1.64 -12.09 -13.77
C ILE A 141 2.88 -12.97 -14.03
N GLU A 142 2.85 -13.80 -15.07
CA GLU A 142 3.96 -14.68 -15.44
C GLU A 142 5.23 -13.87 -15.77
N VAL A 143 5.10 -12.83 -16.60
CA VAL A 143 6.22 -11.94 -16.94
C VAL A 143 6.78 -11.24 -15.71
N ASP A 144 5.94 -10.86 -14.75
CA ASP A 144 6.39 -10.23 -13.50
C ASP A 144 7.13 -11.23 -12.59
N ILE A 145 6.62 -12.46 -12.50
CA ILE A 145 7.22 -13.56 -11.73
C ILE A 145 8.59 -13.96 -12.28
N ASP A 146 8.77 -13.93 -13.60
CA ASP A 146 10.00 -14.36 -14.27
C ASP A 146 11.15 -13.32 -14.23
N ARG A 147 10.94 -12.14 -13.63
CA ARG A 147 12.01 -11.13 -13.48
C ARG A 147 13.00 -11.52 -12.37
N ASP A 148 14.29 -11.48 -12.69
CA ASP A 148 15.37 -11.85 -11.76
C ASP A 148 15.50 -10.92 -10.54
N ASN A 149 14.98 -9.69 -10.60
CA ASN A 149 15.02 -8.70 -9.52
C ASN A 149 13.60 -8.31 -9.05
N ARG A 150 12.86 -9.28 -8.51
CA ARG A 150 11.52 -9.02 -7.96
C ARG A 150 11.58 -8.20 -6.69
N GLU A 151 11.12 -6.96 -6.77
CA GLU A 151 10.91 -6.07 -5.63
C GLU A 151 9.46 -6.13 -5.11
N HIS A 152 8.52 -6.63 -5.92
CA HIS A 152 7.08 -6.61 -5.63
C HIS A 152 6.45 -8.00 -5.60
N THR A 153 5.39 -8.18 -4.80
CA THR A 153 4.60 -9.42 -4.81
C THR A 153 3.48 -9.39 -5.86
N VAL A 154 2.82 -10.53 -6.06
CA VAL A 154 1.61 -10.62 -6.90
C VAL A 154 0.48 -9.73 -6.37
N PHE A 155 0.35 -9.59 -5.04
CA PHE A 155 -0.63 -8.66 -4.47
C PHE A 155 -0.35 -7.23 -4.90
N PHE A 156 0.92 -6.81 -4.82
CA PHE A 156 1.34 -5.48 -5.25
C PHE A 156 0.98 -5.21 -6.71
N LEU A 157 1.30 -6.18 -7.59
CA LEU A 157 0.95 -6.14 -9.00
C LEU A 157 -0.55 -5.95 -9.21
N LEU A 158 -1.36 -6.85 -8.67
CA LEU A 158 -2.81 -6.82 -8.86
C LEU A 158 -3.43 -5.56 -8.28
N LYS A 159 -2.98 -5.11 -7.10
CA LYS A 159 -3.50 -3.89 -6.49
C LYS A 159 -3.14 -2.65 -7.31
N SER A 160 -1.93 -2.59 -7.86
CA SER A 160 -1.51 -1.53 -8.77
C SER A 160 -2.41 -1.46 -10.00
N LEU A 161 -2.70 -2.61 -10.62
CA LEU A 161 -3.56 -2.70 -11.81
C LEU A 161 -5.01 -2.31 -11.53
N ASP A 162 -5.53 -2.69 -10.36
CA ASP A 162 -6.87 -2.30 -9.93
C ASP A 162 -7.01 -0.78 -9.81
N ILE A 163 -6.00 -0.14 -9.22
CA ILE A 163 -5.94 1.32 -9.07
C ILE A 163 -5.76 2.01 -10.42
N ASP A 164 -4.93 1.47 -11.31
CA ASP A 164 -4.76 1.99 -12.68
C ASP A 164 -6.11 2.05 -13.41
N LEU A 165 -6.90 0.96 -13.34
CA LEU A 165 -8.24 0.90 -13.96
C LEU A 165 -9.21 1.92 -13.34
N GLU A 166 -9.24 2.03 -12.01
CA GLU A 166 -10.11 2.97 -11.29
C GLU A 166 -9.79 4.44 -11.65
N LEU A 167 -8.50 4.75 -11.83
CA LEU A 167 -8.02 6.06 -12.24
C LEU A 167 -8.03 6.30 -13.75
N ARG A 168 -8.41 5.28 -14.56
CA ARG A 168 -8.32 5.29 -16.03
C ARG A 168 -6.91 5.64 -16.53
N LEU A 169 -5.91 5.14 -15.83
CA LEU A 169 -4.52 5.22 -16.24
C LEU A 169 -4.18 4.08 -17.21
N PRO A 170 -3.13 4.24 -18.03
CA PRO A 170 -2.49 3.11 -18.68
C PRO A 170 -2.12 2.01 -17.66
N ILE A 171 -2.21 0.75 -18.10
CA ILE A 171 -1.84 -0.41 -17.29
C ILE A 171 -0.35 -0.35 -16.93
N GLY A 172 -0.05 -0.49 -15.64
CA GLY A 172 1.30 -0.44 -15.08
C GLY A 172 1.75 0.96 -14.64
N SER A 173 0.90 1.99 -14.72
CA SER A 173 1.26 3.35 -14.30
C SER A 173 1.58 3.43 -12.81
N ILE A 174 0.81 2.79 -11.93
CA ILE A 174 1.13 2.74 -10.49
C ILE A 174 2.31 1.81 -10.22
N TYR A 175 2.34 0.62 -10.85
CA TYR A 175 3.36 -0.39 -10.60
C TYR A 175 4.79 0.12 -10.92
N GLY A 176 4.96 0.79 -12.06
CA GLY A 176 6.28 1.26 -12.52
C GLY A 176 6.57 2.73 -12.25
N TYR A 177 5.74 3.45 -11.48
CA TYR A 177 5.75 4.91 -11.38
C TYR A 177 5.64 5.64 -12.73
N GLY A 178 4.87 5.11 -13.68
CA GLY A 178 4.80 5.64 -15.04
C GLY A 178 5.92 5.16 -15.96
N ARG A 179 6.39 3.92 -15.77
CA ARG A 179 7.27 3.19 -16.69
C ARG A 179 6.47 2.17 -17.50
N GLU A 180 5.36 2.60 -18.08
CA GLU A 180 4.42 1.77 -18.84
C GLU A 180 5.09 1.04 -20.01
N GLU A 181 6.19 1.58 -20.53
CA GLU A 181 6.96 0.99 -21.62
C GLU A 181 7.53 -0.39 -21.29
N LEU A 182 7.70 -0.71 -20.00
CA LEU A 182 8.11 -2.06 -19.56
C LEU A 182 7.01 -3.11 -19.71
N TYR A 183 5.76 -2.70 -20.00
CA TYR A 183 4.58 -3.55 -20.10
C TYR A 183 3.92 -3.51 -21.50
N LYS A 184 4.45 -2.71 -22.42
CA LYS A 184 4.05 -2.73 -23.83
C LYS A 184 4.84 -3.82 -24.55
N LYS A 185 4.21 -4.97 -24.78
CA LYS A 185 4.59 -5.87 -25.89
C LYS A 185 3.77 -5.52 -27.12
#